data_AF-A0A957DSX9-F1
#
_entry.id   AF-A0A957DSX9-F1
#
_cell.length_a   1.000
_cell.length_b   1.000
_cell.length_c   1.000
_cell.angle_alpha   90.00
_cell.angle_beta   90.00
_cell.angle_gamma   90.00
#
_symmetry.space_group_name_H-M   'P 1'
#
loop_
_entity.id
_entity.type
_entity.pdbx_description
1 polymer ?
#
loop_
_entity_poly.entity_id
_entity_poly.type
_entity_poly.pdbx_seq_one_letter_code
_entity_poly.pdbx_strand_id
1 'polypeptide(L)'
;MKKYKGKKEEPSTVIQLAAAMQALGLYNGQNTEEEHQAEAARIGGKAYHRMLLVNALLGGVETEALHADSSGVKFDQMQAAHQQALKTAGAEDTLEKLMNFLRWRTLRVAGPLRQIAQNEEAGPVPLAAAHAAEALQLLLSACASGQNIAQANPFQMAADLKSARESLTNSLANLDIMLGLIEQVENL
;
A
#
# COMPACT_ATOMS: atom_id res chain seq x y z
N MET A 1 19.24 -19.05 9.96
CA MET A 1 18.26 -18.40 9.04
C MET A 1 18.08 -19.26 7.81
N LYS A 2 16.83 -19.63 7.48
CA LYS A 2 16.52 -20.36 6.22
C LYS A 2 16.91 -19.48 5.03
N LYS A 3 17.58 -20.09 4.03
CA LYS A 3 17.92 -19.42 2.76
C LYS A 3 16.63 -19.27 1.95
N TYR A 4 16.05 -18.07 1.95
CA TYR A 4 14.94 -17.74 1.05
C TYR A 4 15.48 -17.71 -0.39
N LYS A 5 14.82 -18.39 -1.34
CA LYS A 5 15.12 -18.24 -2.77
C LYS A 5 14.73 -16.82 -3.17
N GLY A 6 15.70 -15.92 -3.17
CA GLY A 6 15.51 -14.47 -3.22
C GLY A 6 15.07 -13.86 -4.56
N LYS A 7 14.66 -14.64 -5.56
CA LYS A 7 14.12 -14.07 -6.80
C LYS A 7 12.96 -14.90 -7.30
N LYS A 8 11.77 -14.35 -7.15
CA LYS A 8 10.58 -14.81 -7.86
C LYS A 8 10.48 -13.98 -9.14
N GLU A 9 10.93 -14.56 -10.25
CA GLU A 9 10.95 -13.89 -11.55
C GLU A 9 9.58 -13.92 -12.22
N GLU A 10 8.77 -14.94 -11.93
CA GLU A 10 7.42 -15.09 -12.48
C GLU A 10 6.33 -14.84 -11.43
N PRO A 11 5.31 -14.04 -11.77
CA PRO A 11 4.16 -13.86 -10.89
C PRO A 11 3.42 -15.19 -10.65
N SER A 12 2.86 -15.39 -9.45
CA SER A 12 2.05 -16.59 -9.19
C SER A 12 0.81 -16.66 -10.07
N THR A 13 0.43 -17.89 -10.42
CA THR A 13 -0.83 -18.21 -11.10
C THR A 13 -2.02 -18.04 -10.16
N VAL A 14 -3.23 -17.93 -10.71
CA VAL A 14 -4.47 -17.83 -9.90
C VAL A 14 -4.66 -19.07 -9.02
N ILE A 15 -4.33 -20.26 -9.53
CA ILE A 15 -4.39 -21.52 -8.78
C ILE A 15 -3.46 -21.51 -7.56
N GLN A 16 -2.22 -21.01 -7.73
CA GLN A 16 -1.26 -20.90 -6.62
C GLN A 16 -1.72 -19.89 -5.57
N LEU A 17 -2.31 -18.77 -6.00
CA LEU A 17 -2.83 -17.75 -5.09
C LEU A 17 -4.03 -18.26 -4.31
N ALA A 18 -5.00 -18.89 -4.97
CA ALA A 18 -6.15 -19.50 -4.34
C ALA A 18 -5.76 -20.66 -3.41
N ALA A 19 -4.76 -21.47 -3.76
CA ALA A 19 -4.24 -22.51 -2.87
C ALA A 19 -3.63 -21.92 -1.59
N ALA A 20 -2.86 -20.82 -1.70
CA ALA A 20 -2.34 -20.12 -0.53
C ALA A 20 -3.47 -19.52 0.32
N MET A 21 -4.50 -18.96 -0.30
CA MET A 21 -5.67 -18.46 0.41
C MET A 21 -6.46 -19.59 1.08
N GLN A 22 -6.63 -20.76 0.44
CA GLN A 22 -7.26 -21.95 1.05
C GLN A 22 -6.48 -22.41 2.29
N ALA A 23 -5.15 -22.43 2.22
CA ALA A 23 -4.31 -22.78 3.36
C ALA A 23 -4.45 -21.82 4.55
N LEU A 24 -4.81 -20.56 4.29
CA LEU A 24 -5.10 -19.53 5.30
C LEU A 24 -6.60 -19.47 5.68
N GLY A 25 -7.44 -20.34 5.12
CA GLY A 25 -8.89 -20.30 5.35
C GLY A 25 -9.63 -19.12 4.71
N LEU A 26 -9.00 -18.41 3.76
CA LEU A 26 -9.52 -17.21 3.09
C LEU A 26 -10.27 -17.51 1.78
N TYR A 27 -10.22 -18.75 1.30
CA TYR A 27 -10.86 -19.18 0.06
C TYR A 27 -11.55 -20.52 0.25
N ASN A 28 -12.83 -20.61 -0.12
CA ASN A 28 -13.67 -21.80 0.02
C ASN A 28 -14.09 -22.40 -1.33
N GLY A 29 -13.67 -21.81 -2.45
CA GLY A 29 -13.90 -22.36 -3.78
C GLY A 29 -13.11 -23.64 -4.03
N GLN A 30 -13.39 -24.29 -5.16
CA GLN A 30 -12.76 -25.55 -5.55
C GLN A 30 -11.33 -25.37 -6.03
N ASN A 31 -10.96 -24.14 -6.44
CA ASN A 31 -9.63 -23.79 -6.95
C ASN A 31 -9.31 -24.58 -8.24
N THR A 32 -10.26 -24.58 -9.18
CA THR A 32 -10.11 -25.18 -10.51
C THR A 32 -9.92 -24.12 -11.58
N GLU A 33 -9.38 -24.53 -12.73
CA GLU A 33 -9.20 -23.61 -13.87
C GLU A 33 -10.56 -23.14 -14.40
N GLU A 34 -11.56 -24.01 -14.45
CA GLU A 34 -12.92 -23.71 -14.90
C GLU A 34 -13.58 -22.65 -14.02
N GLU A 35 -13.44 -22.77 -12.69
CA GLU A 35 -13.95 -21.79 -11.73
C GLU A 35 -13.32 -20.41 -11.97
N HIS A 36 -11.99 -20.36 -12.11
CA HIS A 36 -11.29 -19.09 -12.33
C HIS A 36 -11.53 -18.50 -13.72
N GLN A 37 -11.74 -19.32 -14.75
CA GLN A 37 -12.12 -18.83 -16.07
C GLN A 37 -13.52 -18.25 -16.08
N ALA A 38 -14.49 -18.92 -15.43
CA ALA A 38 -15.85 -18.43 -15.29
C ALA A 38 -15.88 -17.09 -14.53
N GLU A 39 -15.17 -17.02 -13.40
CA GLU A 39 -15.11 -15.80 -12.61
C GLU A 39 -14.41 -14.67 -13.36
N ALA A 40 -13.27 -14.95 -14.01
CA ALA A 40 -12.59 -13.97 -14.85
C ALA A 40 -13.49 -13.43 -15.97
N ALA A 41 -14.31 -14.27 -16.61
CA ALA A 41 -15.26 -13.83 -17.62
C ALA A 41 -16.34 -12.91 -17.04
N ARG A 42 -16.80 -13.18 -15.81
CA ARG A 42 -17.83 -12.41 -15.12
C ARG A 42 -17.37 -11.00 -14.73
N ILE A 43 -16.14 -10.85 -14.25
CA ILE A 43 -15.66 -9.59 -13.62
C ILE A 43 -14.83 -8.69 -14.53
N GLY A 44 -14.62 -9.05 -15.80
CA GLY A 44 -13.90 -8.21 -16.75
C GLY A 44 -12.46 -8.63 -17.06
N GLY A 45 -12.11 -9.89 -16.81
CA GLY A 45 -10.94 -10.53 -17.40
C GLY A 45 -9.95 -11.14 -16.41
N LYS A 46 -9.05 -11.97 -16.93
CA LYS A 46 -8.06 -12.74 -16.16
C LYS A 46 -7.11 -11.85 -15.35
N ALA A 47 -6.70 -10.70 -15.90
CA ALA A 47 -5.79 -9.77 -15.22
C ALA A 47 -6.45 -9.14 -13.99
N TYR A 48 -7.71 -8.72 -14.10
CA TYR A 48 -8.46 -8.16 -12.98
C TYR A 48 -8.76 -9.21 -11.92
N HIS A 49 -9.19 -10.42 -12.32
CA HIS A 49 -9.36 -11.57 -11.41
C HIS A 49 -8.11 -11.87 -10.60
N ARG A 50 -6.96 -11.98 -11.28
CA ARG A 50 -5.68 -12.18 -10.61
C ARG A 50 -5.35 -11.03 -9.65
N MET A 51 -5.62 -9.78 -10.04
CA MET A 51 -5.41 -8.64 -9.16
C MET A 51 -6.28 -8.75 -7.90
N LEU A 52 -7.56 -9.11 -8.01
CA LEU A 52 -8.42 -9.33 -6.85
C LEU A 52 -7.89 -10.42 -5.91
N LEU A 53 -7.51 -11.59 -6.44
CA LEU A 53 -6.96 -12.68 -5.64
C LEU A 53 -5.67 -12.30 -4.91
N VAL A 54 -4.74 -11.60 -5.59
CA VAL A 54 -3.51 -11.12 -4.95
C VAL A 54 -3.83 -10.14 -3.82
N ASN A 55 -4.79 -9.23 -4.03
CA ASN A 55 -5.18 -8.25 -3.01
C ASN A 55 -5.90 -8.90 -1.83
N ALA A 56 -6.73 -9.92 -2.07
CA ALA A 56 -7.39 -10.67 -1.03
C ALA A 56 -6.37 -11.45 -0.17
N LEU A 57 -5.41 -12.13 -0.81
CA LEU A 57 -4.33 -12.79 -0.11
C LEU A 57 -3.49 -11.79 0.70
N LEU A 58 -3.16 -10.63 0.12
CA LEU A 58 -2.42 -9.55 0.80
C LEU A 58 -3.14 -9.11 2.07
N GLY A 59 -4.43 -8.75 1.99
CA GLY A 59 -5.19 -8.31 3.16
C GLY A 59 -5.27 -9.38 4.26
N GLY A 60 -5.37 -10.65 3.86
CA GLY A 60 -5.32 -11.77 4.81
C GLY A 60 -3.98 -11.88 5.54
N VAL A 61 -2.85 -11.84 4.81
CA VAL A 61 -1.53 -11.88 5.46
C VAL A 61 -1.20 -10.60 6.23
N GLU A 62 -1.73 -9.44 5.84
CA GLU A 62 -1.63 -8.20 6.61
C GLU A 62 -2.39 -8.30 7.93
N THR A 63 -3.54 -8.99 7.95
CA THR A 63 -4.29 -9.27 9.19
C THR A 63 -3.49 -10.18 10.13
N GLU A 64 -2.87 -11.24 9.60
CA GLU A 64 -1.96 -12.10 10.38
C GLU A 64 -0.75 -11.32 10.92
N ALA A 65 -0.17 -10.42 10.11
CA ALA A 65 0.93 -9.57 10.53
C ALA A 65 0.51 -8.63 11.67
N LEU A 66 -0.68 -8.00 11.58
CA LEU A 66 -1.23 -7.16 12.63
C LEU A 66 -1.39 -7.93 13.96
N HIS A 67 -1.89 -9.16 13.90
CA HIS A 67 -1.99 -10.03 15.08
C HIS A 67 -0.62 -10.34 15.66
N ALA A 68 0.37 -10.66 14.83
CA ALA A 68 1.74 -10.92 15.26
C ALA A 68 2.38 -9.67 15.92
N ASP A 69 2.16 -8.48 15.36
CA ASP A 69 2.72 -7.22 15.88
C ASP A 69 2.12 -6.82 17.23
N SER A 70 0.86 -7.16 17.48
CA SER A 70 0.17 -6.86 18.74
C SER A 70 0.66 -7.65 19.96
N SER A 71 1.61 -8.58 19.78
CA SER A 71 2.07 -9.53 20.81
C SER A 71 3.06 -8.98 21.85
N GLY A 72 3.24 -7.66 21.94
CA GLY A 72 4.09 -7.03 22.96
C GLY A 72 5.60 -7.15 22.69
N VAL A 73 5.99 -7.25 21.42
CA VAL A 73 7.40 -7.32 20.99
C VAL A 73 8.16 -6.02 21.25
N LYS A 74 9.48 -6.12 21.46
CA LYS A 74 10.35 -4.94 21.62
C LYS A 74 10.51 -4.20 20.30
N PHE A 75 10.85 -2.91 20.38
CA PHE A 75 11.06 -2.05 19.21
C PHE A 75 12.04 -2.65 18.17
N ASP A 76 13.21 -3.14 18.60
CA ASP A 76 14.20 -3.72 17.67
C ASP A 76 13.69 -5.00 16.98
N GLN A 77 12.85 -5.78 17.67
CA GLN A 77 12.24 -6.99 17.10
C GLN A 77 11.19 -6.62 16.04
N MET A 78 10.38 -5.59 16.31
CA MET A 78 9.42 -5.04 15.35
C MET A 78 10.15 -4.49 14.12
N GLN A 79 11.26 -3.77 14.31
CA GLN A 79 12.08 -3.27 13.19
C GLN A 79 12.63 -4.42 12.35
N ALA A 80 13.15 -5.48 12.98
CA ALA A 80 13.64 -6.67 12.27
C ALA A 80 12.52 -7.41 11.51
N ALA A 81 11.31 -7.48 12.07
CA ALA A 81 10.15 -8.06 11.40
C ALA A 81 9.74 -7.24 10.16
N HIS A 82 9.71 -5.90 10.27
CA HIS A 82 9.45 -5.01 9.13
C HIS A 82 10.50 -5.15 8.03
N GLN A 83 11.79 -5.25 8.39
CA GLN A 83 12.87 -5.52 7.43
C GLN A 83 12.70 -6.87 6.73
N GLN A 84 12.23 -7.90 7.44
CA GLN A 84 11.99 -9.21 6.84
C GLN A 84 10.93 -9.13 5.72
N ALA A 85 9.92 -8.26 5.82
CA ALA A 85 8.97 -8.04 4.75
C ALA A 85 9.65 -7.44 3.50
N LEU A 86 10.51 -6.43 3.67
CA LEU A 86 11.27 -5.82 2.57
C LEU A 86 12.19 -6.82 1.89
N LYS A 87 12.93 -7.60 2.68
CA LYS A 87 13.80 -8.67 2.20
C LYS A 87 13.04 -9.74 1.42
N THR A 88 11.88 -10.16 1.93
CA THR A 88 11.05 -11.19 1.29
C THR A 88 10.47 -10.69 -0.03
N ALA A 89 10.13 -9.40 -0.12
CA ALA A 89 9.68 -8.77 -1.36
C ALA A 89 10.81 -8.55 -2.38
N GLY A 90 12.08 -8.74 -2.00
CA GLY A 90 13.24 -8.36 -2.84
C GLY A 90 13.38 -6.85 -3.01
N ALA A 91 12.76 -6.06 -2.13
CA ALA A 91 12.74 -4.61 -2.22
C ALA A 91 14.11 -4.00 -1.87
N GLU A 92 14.91 -4.69 -1.04
CA GLU A 92 16.23 -4.23 -0.58
C GLU A 92 17.35 -4.42 -1.62
N ASP A 93 17.07 -5.08 -2.75
CA ASP A 93 18.07 -5.34 -3.79
C ASP A 93 18.67 -4.04 -4.36
N THR A 94 17.86 -2.99 -4.49
CA THR A 94 18.25 -1.68 -5.04
C THR A 94 17.39 -0.58 -4.43
N LEU A 95 17.92 0.64 -4.33
CA LEU A 95 17.16 1.78 -3.83
C LEU A 95 15.91 2.08 -4.67
N GLU A 96 15.97 1.90 -5.99
CA GLU A 96 14.82 2.04 -6.89
C GLU A 96 13.68 1.06 -6.52
N LYS A 97 13.99 -0.23 -6.35
CA LYS A 97 13.02 -1.25 -5.89
C LYS A 97 12.43 -0.91 -4.53
N LEU A 98 13.27 -0.44 -3.59
CA LEU A 98 12.79 -0.03 -2.25
C LEU A 98 11.80 1.13 -2.36
N MET A 99 12.16 2.19 -3.09
CA MET A 99 11.28 3.36 -3.28
C MET A 99 9.98 2.99 -3.98
N ASN A 100 10.03 2.14 -5.02
CA ASN A 100 8.84 1.65 -5.71
C ASN A 100 7.95 0.80 -4.80
N PHE A 101 8.55 -0.04 -3.96
CA PHE A 101 7.80 -0.86 -2.99
C PHE A 101 7.14 0.00 -1.91
N LEU A 102 7.86 0.99 -1.35
CA LEU A 102 7.30 1.94 -0.39
C LEU A 102 6.17 2.75 -1.02
N ARG A 103 6.35 3.24 -2.26
CA ARG A 103 5.32 3.97 -3.01
C ARG A 103 4.05 3.13 -3.17
N TRP A 104 4.21 1.86 -3.54
CA TRP A 104 3.10 0.92 -3.66
C TRP A 104 2.36 0.70 -2.33
N ARG A 105 3.07 0.64 -1.20
CA ARG A 105 2.43 0.56 0.13
C ARG A 105 1.65 1.83 0.45
N THR A 106 2.21 3.00 0.18
CA THR A 106 1.55 4.29 0.44
C THR A 106 0.26 4.47 -0.37
N LEU A 107 0.23 4.01 -1.62
CA LEU A 107 -0.96 4.06 -2.50
C LEU A 107 -2.20 3.38 -1.87
N ARG A 108 -1.99 2.38 -1.00
CA ARG A 108 -3.07 1.64 -0.34
C ARG A 108 -3.69 2.37 0.85
N VAL A 109 -3.06 3.43 1.33
CA VAL A 109 -3.53 4.23 2.47
C VAL A 109 -4.43 5.37 2.00
N ALA A 110 -4.08 6.04 0.90
CA ALA A 110 -4.80 7.22 0.42
C ALA A 110 -6.27 6.92 0.04
N GLY A 111 -6.53 5.81 -0.66
CA GLY A 111 -7.88 5.46 -1.13
C GLY A 111 -8.90 5.30 0.01
N PRO A 112 -8.66 4.41 0.99
CA PRO A 112 -9.53 4.25 2.15
C PRO A 112 -9.73 5.55 2.94
N LEU A 113 -8.68 6.36 3.12
CA LEU A 113 -8.78 7.64 3.82
C LEU A 113 -9.70 8.63 3.08
N ARG A 114 -9.64 8.68 1.75
CA ARG A 114 -10.58 9.48 0.94
C ARG A 114 -12.02 8.99 1.05
N GLN A 115 -12.22 7.67 1.16
CA GLN A 115 -13.54 7.08 1.37
C GLN A 115 -14.10 7.45 2.74
N ILE A 116 -13.27 7.38 3.79
CA ILE A 116 -13.64 7.82 5.15
C ILE A 116 -14.01 9.31 5.14
N ALA A 117 -13.24 10.14 4.42
CA ALA A 117 -13.51 11.57 4.29
C ALA A 117 -14.81 11.91 3.54
N GLN A 118 -15.48 10.93 2.90
CA GLN A 118 -16.84 11.15 2.37
C GLN A 118 -17.91 11.11 3.46
N ASN A 119 -17.59 10.61 4.66
CA ASN A 119 -18.47 10.68 5.82
C ASN A 119 -18.29 12.02 6.53
N GLU A 120 -19.36 12.83 6.59
CA GLU A 120 -19.37 14.14 7.24
C GLU A 120 -18.98 14.08 8.73
N GLU A 121 -19.27 12.96 9.40
CA GLU A 121 -18.92 12.75 10.82
C GLU A 121 -17.43 12.49 11.05
N ALA A 122 -16.67 12.15 10.00
CA ALA A 122 -15.25 11.80 10.13
C ALA A 122 -14.33 13.02 10.32
N GLY A 123 -14.86 14.23 10.10
CA GLY A 123 -14.12 15.48 10.20
C GLY A 123 -13.02 15.63 9.12
N PRO A 124 -12.17 16.67 9.21
CA PRO A 124 -11.18 17.00 8.18
C PRO A 124 -9.90 16.14 8.26
N VAL A 125 -9.63 15.47 9.39
CA VAL A 125 -8.37 14.74 9.63
C VAL A 125 -8.14 13.59 8.65
N PRO A 126 -9.14 12.73 8.32
CA PRO A 126 -8.96 11.68 7.31
C PRO A 126 -8.59 12.25 5.92
N LEU A 127 -9.15 13.40 5.54
CA LEU A 127 -8.81 14.05 4.28
C LEU A 127 -7.39 14.62 4.32
N ALA A 128 -6.99 15.22 5.45
CA ALA A 128 -5.60 15.65 5.66
C ALA A 128 -4.61 14.49 5.48
N ALA A 129 -4.90 13.35 6.10
CA ALA A 129 -4.07 12.15 6.01
C ALA A 129 -4.05 11.57 4.58
N ALA A 130 -5.18 11.61 3.85
CA ALA A 130 -5.24 11.17 2.46
C ALA A 130 -4.30 12.01 1.57
N HIS A 131 -4.31 13.32 1.73
CA HIS A 131 -3.43 14.23 1.00
C HIS A 131 -1.95 14.04 1.38
N ALA A 132 -1.65 13.79 2.66
CA ALA A 132 -0.29 13.47 3.09
C ALA A 132 0.22 12.16 2.45
N ALA A 133 -0.62 11.13 2.37
CA ALA A 133 -0.27 9.88 1.70
C ALA A 133 -0.02 10.08 0.20
N GLU A 134 -0.85 10.87 -0.49
CA GLU A 134 -0.65 11.22 -1.90
C GLU A 134 0.67 11.97 -2.14
N ALA A 135 0.98 12.96 -1.29
CA ALA A 135 2.25 13.66 -1.34
C ALA A 135 3.45 12.71 -1.16
N LEU A 136 3.39 11.82 -0.17
CA LEU A 136 4.45 10.85 0.09
C LEU A 136 4.66 9.91 -1.11
N GLN A 137 3.59 9.45 -1.74
CA GLN A 137 3.65 8.66 -2.97
C GLN A 137 4.42 9.39 -4.09
N LEU A 138 4.16 10.69 -4.28
CA LEU A 138 4.77 11.50 -5.33
C LEU A 138 6.24 11.77 -5.02
N LEU A 139 6.58 12.01 -3.74
CA LEU A 139 7.96 12.14 -3.29
C LEU A 139 8.75 10.84 -3.54
N LEU A 140 8.17 9.68 -3.21
CA LEU A 140 8.80 8.37 -3.45
C LEU A 140 8.98 8.09 -4.96
N SER A 141 8.04 8.53 -5.81
CA SER A 141 8.17 8.50 -7.28
C SER A 141 9.37 9.31 -7.77
N ALA A 142 9.51 10.54 -7.28
CA ALA A 142 10.64 11.42 -7.61
C ALA A 142 11.97 10.85 -7.09
N CYS A 143 12.00 10.28 -5.87
CA CYS A 143 13.17 9.62 -5.32
C CYS A 143 13.61 8.41 -6.15
N ALA A 144 12.66 7.57 -6.59
CA ALA A 144 12.94 6.42 -7.45
C ALA A 144 13.53 6.87 -8.79
N SER A 145 12.88 7.85 -9.44
CA SER A 145 13.37 8.43 -10.71
C SER A 145 14.76 9.04 -10.57
N GLY A 146 15.03 9.72 -9.45
CA GLY A 146 16.33 10.32 -9.15
C GLY A 146 17.48 9.33 -8.97
N GLN A 147 17.20 8.04 -8.76
CA GLN A 147 18.26 7.01 -8.71
C GLN A 147 18.87 6.71 -10.07
N ASN A 148 18.17 7.04 -11.17
CA ASN A 148 18.66 6.83 -12.53
C ASN A 148 18.42 8.06 -13.40
N ILE A 149 19.16 9.13 -13.12
CA ILE A 149 19.02 10.43 -13.79
C ILE A 149 19.15 10.32 -15.32
N ALA A 150 19.95 9.39 -15.82
CA ALA A 150 20.13 9.17 -17.26
C ALA A 150 18.85 8.68 -17.97
N GLN A 151 17.93 8.04 -17.25
CA GLN A 151 16.65 7.55 -17.77
C GLN A 151 15.45 8.33 -17.20
N ALA A 152 15.68 9.20 -16.22
CA ALA A 152 14.65 10.01 -15.60
C ALA A 152 14.07 11.02 -16.59
N ASN A 153 12.78 11.30 -16.46
CA ASN A 153 12.12 12.40 -17.15
C ASN A 153 12.04 13.62 -16.21
N PRO A 154 12.86 14.68 -16.41
CA PRO A 154 12.88 15.83 -15.52
C PRO A 154 11.55 16.58 -15.46
N PHE A 155 10.76 16.58 -16.55
CA PHE A 155 9.45 17.21 -16.57
C PHE A 155 8.46 16.46 -15.68
N GLN A 156 8.47 15.12 -15.72
CA GLN A 156 7.64 14.31 -14.84
C GLN A 156 8.05 14.47 -13.38
N MET A 157 9.36 14.48 -13.08
CA MET A 157 9.84 14.72 -11.72
C MET A 157 9.40 16.09 -11.18
N ALA A 158 9.51 17.14 -12.00
CA ALA A 158 9.06 18.48 -11.61
C ALA A 158 7.54 18.53 -11.42
N ALA A 159 6.76 17.81 -12.24
CA ALA A 159 5.31 17.69 -12.07
C ALA A 159 4.96 16.96 -10.77
N ASP A 160 5.57 15.81 -10.50
CA ASP A 160 5.38 15.03 -9.27
C ASP A 160 5.68 15.89 -8.03
N LEU A 161 6.79 16.63 -8.03
CA LEU A 161 7.16 17.51 -6.91
C LEU A 161 6.19 18.67 -6.71
N LYS A 162 5.65 19.26 -7.79
CA LYS A 162 4.63 20.32 -7.71
C LYS A 162 3.32 19.77 -7.14
N SER A 163 2.87 18.62 -7.62
CA SER A 163 1.66 17.96 -7.11
C SER A 163 1.82 17.48 -5.67
N ALA A 164 3.02 17.05 -5.28
CA ALA A 164 3.32 16.70 -3.89
C ALA A 164 3.20 17.92 -2.98
N ARG A 165 3.75 19.07 -3.41
CA ARG A 165 3.63 20.32 -2.67
C ARG A 165 2.17 20.75 -2.52
N GLU A 166 1.38 20.69 -3.59
CA GLU A 166 -0.05 21.01 -3.54
C GLU A 166 -0.80 20.10 -2.55
N SER A 167 -0.53 18.79 -2.61
CA SER A 167 -1.13 17.82 -1.69
C SER A 167 -0.76 18.12 -0.23
N LEU A 168 0.50 18.46 0.06
CA LEU A 168 0.91 18.88 1.41
C LEU A 168 0.21 20.16 1.87
N THR A 169 0.05 21.15 1.00
CA THR A 169 -0.71 22.37 1.31
C THR A 169 -2.16 22.05 1.68
N ASN A 170 -2.83 21.18 0.92
CA ASN A 170 -4.19 20.76 1.22
C ASN A 170 -4.28 19.95 2.52
N SER A 171 -3.26 19.13 2.81
CA SER A 171 -3.15 18.41 4.08
C SER A 171 -3.07 19.37 5.27
N LEU A 172 -2.20 20.38 5.19
CA LEU A 172 -2.04 21.41 6.21
C LEU A 172 -3.34 22.20 6.42
N ALA A 173 -4.00 22.63 5.34
CA ALA A 173 -5.26 23.37 5.45
C ALA A 173 -6.35 22.60 6.20
N ASN A 174 -6.44 21.27 6.00
CA ASN A 174 -7.38 20.42 6.73
C ASN A 174 -7.01 20.26 8.21
N LEU A 175 -5.71 20.22 8.54
CA LEU A 175 -5.25 20.22 9.93
C LEU A 175 -5.58 21.55 10.62
N ASP A 176 -5.37 22.68 9.93
CA ASP A 176 -5.67 24.01 10.46
C ASP A 176 -7.16 24.17 10.76
N ILE A 177 -8.05 23.61 9.92
CA ILE A 177 -9.49 23.54 10.20
C ILE A 177 -9.75 22.78 11.51
N MET A 178 -9.14 21.60 11.70
CA MET A 178 -9.34 20.82 12.92
C MET A 178 -8.84 21.55 14.16
N LEU A 179 -7.65 22.17 14.08
CA LEU A 179 -7.08 22.94 15.18
C LEU A 179 -7.98 24.12 15.56
N GLY A 180 -8.50 24.85 14.58
CA GLY A 180 -9.46 25.92 14.83
C GLY A 180 -10.77 25.45 15.49
N LEU A 181 -11.26 24.26 15.13
CA LEU A 181 -12.43 23.65 15.80
C LEU A 181 -12.13 23.26 17.25
N ILE A 182 -10.94 22.71 17.52
CA ILE A 182 -10.51 22.36 18.88
C ILE A 182 -10.39 23.61 19.74
N GLU A 183 -9.73 24.66 19.24
CA GLU A 183 -9.58 25.94 19.94
C GLU A 183 -10.95 26.56 20.28
N GLN A 184 -11.94 26.46 19.39
CA GLN A 184 -13.30 26.93 19.68
C GLN A 184 -13.95 26.18 20.84
N VAL A 185 -13.73 24.86 20.94
CA VAL A 185 -14.26 24.04 22.03
C VAL A 185 -13.55 24.33 23.35
N GLU A 186 -12.23 24.57 23.35
CA GLU A 186 -11.47 24.92 24.55
C GLU A 186 -11.86 26.27 25.15
N ASN A 187 -12.45 27.16 24.35
CA ASN A 187 -12.90 28.50 24.75
C ASN A 187 -14.39 28.57 25.16
N LEU A 188 -15.10 27.43 25.24
CA LEU A 188 -16.48 27.31 25.74
C LEU A 188 -16.51 26.93 27.23
#